data_AF-A0A1A7YUP7-F1
#
_entry.id   AF-A0A1A7YUP7-F1
#
_cell.length_a   1.000
_cell.length_b   1.000
_cell.length_c   1.000
_cell.angle_alpha   90.00
_cell.angle_beta   90.00
_cell.angle_gamma   90.00
#
_symmetry.space_group_name_H-M   'P 1'
#
loop_
_entity.id
_entity.type
_entity.pdbx_description
1 polymer ?
#
loop_
_entity_poly.entity_id
_entity_poly.type
_entity_poly.pdbx_seq_one_letter_code
_entity_poly.pdbx_strand_id
1 'polypeptide(L)'
;GKEFAKKLSQFIQTQNIEDLKVWTSQMKRTIQTAEALDVPYEQWKVLNEIDAGMCEELMYEEIQENYPLEFALRDQDKYRYRYPKGESYEDLVQRLEPVIMELERQENVLVVCHQAVMRCLLAYFLDKSADEMPYLKCPLHTVLKLTPVAYGCKVESISLNVEAVNTHRDRPEEVKRGPGILIRRNSVTPLTSPESHIKKPRIEELDEVPIQELPNSVASLALCSSQHIPLALSGPHWLGKVCLT
;
A
#
# COMPACT_ATOMS: atom_id res chain seq x y z
N GLY A 1 -12.46 12.63 17.66
CA GLY A 1 -11.13 13.14 18.05
C GLY A 1 -10.72 12.65 19.44
N LYS A 2 -10.76 13.52 20.47
CA LYS A 2 -10.29 13.16 21.83
C LYS A 2 -11.02 11.98 22.47
N GLU A 3 -12.33 11.88 22.25
CA GLU A 3 -13.12 10.73 22.73
C GLU A 3 -12.67 9.41 22.07
N PHE A 4 -12.44 9.44 20.75
CA PHE A 4 -11.87 8.31 20.03
C PHE A 4 -10.52 7.88 20.59
N ALA A 5 -9.62 8.82 20.89
CA ALA A 5 -8.32 8.51 21.48
C ALA A 5 -8.45 7.77 22.83
N LYS A 6 -9.41 8.17 23.67
CA LYS A 6 -9.73 7.45 24.94
C LYS A 6 -10.27 6.05 24.69
N LYS A 7 -11.17 5.88 23.71
CA LYS A 7 -11.73 4.58 23.33
C LYS A 7 -10.67 3.66 22.72
N LEU A 8 -9.75 4.21 21.93
CA LEU A 8 -8.62 3.50 21.36
C LEU A 8 -7.70 2.98 22.47
N SER A 9 -7.39 3.82 23.47
CA SER A 9 -6.61 3.42 24.65
C SER A 9 -7.26 2.23 25.37
N GLN A 10 -8.56 2.31 25.67
CA GLN A 10 -9.32 1.22 26.28
C GLN A 10 -9.31 -0.06 25.42
N PHE A 11 -9.49 0.09 24.10
CA PHE A 11 -9.45 -1.02 23.16
C PHE A 11 -8.09 -1.72 23.17
N ILE A 12 -6.99 -0.96 23.04
CA ILE A 12 -5.62 -1.50 23.02
C ILE A 12 -5.29 -2.20 24.34
N GLN A 13 -5.65 -1.62 25.49
CA GLN A 13 -5.49 -2.26 26.80
C GLN A 13 -6.24 -3.60 26.89
N THR A 14 -7.47 -3.66 26.35
CA THR A 14 -8.28 -4.89 26.33
C THR A 14 -7.67 -5.97 25.43
N GLN A 15 -6.95 -5.59 24.38
CA GLN A 15 -6.28 -6.57 23.51
C GLN A 15 -5.08 -7.25 24.20
N ASN A 16 -4.53 -6.67 25.27
CA ASN A 16 -3.38 -7.17 26.02
C ASN A 16 -2.23 -7.64 25.11
N ILE A 17 -1.80 -6.74 24.20
CA ILE A 17 -0.78 -7.03 23.20
C ILE A 17 0.59 -6.81 23.83
N GLU A 18 1.39 -7.89 23.91
CA GLU A 18 2.77 -7.84 24.39
C GLU A 18 3.66 -7.09 23.38
N ASP A 19 4.61 -6.31 23.91
CA ASP A 19 5.62 -5.55 23.16
C ASP A 19 5.05 -4.68 22.02
N LEU A 20 3.85 -4.12 22.21
CA LEU A 20 3.22 -3.25 21.22
C LEU A 20 4.05 -1.98 20.99
N LYS A 21 4.51 -1.80 19.75
CA LYS A 21 5.09 -0.54 19.30
C LYS A 21 4.01 0.38 18.76
N VAL A 22 4.11 1.68 19.08
CA VAL A 22 3.19 2.69 18.55
C VAL A 22 3.97 3.68 17.70
N TRP A 23 3.54 3.85 16.45
CA TRP A 23 4.12 4.82 15.52
C TRP A 23 3.11 5.89 15.17
N THR A 24 3.59 7.12 15.06
CA THR A 24 2.78 8.26 14.65
C THR A 24 3.47 9.04 13.53
N SER A 25 2.70 9.85 12.82
CA SER A 25 3.28 10.98 12.10
C SER A 25 3.79 12.07 13.06
N GLN A 26 4.41 13.12 12.53
CA GLN A 26 4.77 14.33 13.30
C GLN A 26 3.63 15.35 13.37
N MET A 27 2.46 15.05 12.78
CA MET A 27 1.32 15.96 12.82
C MET A 27 0.56 15.85 14.14
N LYS A 28 0.15 17.00 14.68
CA LYS A 28 -0.51 17.14 15.99
C LYS A 28 -1.62 16.13 16.25
N ARG A 29 -2.45 15.83 15.26
CA ARG A 29 -3.60 14.92 15.40
C ARG A 29 -3.23 13.46 15.71
N THR A 30 -2.13 12.95 15.14
CA THR A 30 -1.68 11.57 15.43
C THR A 30 -0.97 11.53 16.79
N ILE A 31 -0.16 12.55 17.08
CA ILE A 31 0.53 12.70 18.37
C ILE A 31 -0.49 12.73 19.52
N GLN A 32 -1.49 13.61 19.45
CA GLN A 32 -2.54 13.71 20.49
C GLN A 32 -3.36 12.43 20.67
N THR A 33 -3.47 11.62 19.62
CA THR A 33 -4.16 10.32 19.70
C THR A 33 -3.29 9.29 20.43
N ALA A 34 -2.00 9.23 20.10
CA ALA A 34 -1.04 8.34 20.77
C ALA A 34 -0.77 8.73 22.23
N GLU A 35 -0.74 10.03 22.56
CA GLU A 35 -0.61 10.53 23.94
C GLU A 35 -1.69 9.96 24.86
N ALA A 36 -2.90 9.69 24.35
CA ALA A 36 -3.99 9.12 25.14
C ALA A 36 -3.81 7.63 25.48
N LEU A 37 -2.88 6.94 24.79
CA LEU A 37 -2.59 5.52 25.03
C LEU A 37 -1.72 5.29 26.27
N ASP A 38 -1.04 6.33 26.76
CA ASP A 38 -0.13 6.28 27.92
C ASP A 38 1.00 5.24 27.77
N VAL A 39 1.50 5.08 26.54
CA VAL A 39 2.64 4.21 26.21
C VAL A 39 3.67 4.98 25.38
N PRO A 40 4.95 4.56 25.38
CA PRO A 40 5.95 5.14 24.48
C PRO A 40 5.53 5.00 23.01
N TYR A 41 5.78 6.04 22.22
CA TYR A 41 5.52 6.04 20.78
C TYR A 41 6.66 6.72 20.02
N GLU A 42 6.84 6.32 18.76
CA GLU A 42 7.86 6.86 17.87
C GLU A 42 7.22 7.76 16.80
N GLN A 43 7.81 8.92 16.55
CA GLN A 43 7.32 9.86 15.54
C GLN A 43 8.13 9.74 14.26
N TRP A 44 7.46 9.38 13.17
CA TRP A 44 8.05 9.18 11.86
C TRP A 44 7.57 10.28 10.91
N LYS A 45 8.48 11.16 10.47
CA LYS A 45 8.13 12.24 9.53
C LYS A 45 7.55 11.70 8.22
N VAL A 46 8.03 10.54 7.77
CA VAL A 46 7.54 9.85 6.57
C VAL A 46 6.11 9.33 6.69
N LEU A 47 5.51 9.34 7.89
CA LEU A 47 4.08 9.05 8.10
C LEU A 47 3.20 10.32 8.05
N ASN A 48 3.75 11.51 7.78
CA ASN A 48 2.93 12.70 7.57
C ASN A 48 1.97 12.51 6.39
N GLU A 49 0.80 13.15 6.47
CA GLU A 49 -0.21 13.07 5.41
C GLU A 49 0.37 13.55 4.07
N ILE A 50 -0.27 13.13 2.97
CA ILE A 50 0.05 13.65 1.64
C ILE A 50 0.04 15.17 1.63
N ASP A 51 1.08 15.78 1.09
CA ASP A 51 1.19 17.23 0.95
C ASP A 51 0.34 17.71 -0.23
N ALA A 52 -0.72 18.47 0.03
CA ALA A 52 -1.58 19.05 -0.99
C ALA A 52 -1.00 20.35 -1.60
N GLY A 53 0.19 20.79 -1.19
CA GLY A 53 0.91 21.93 -1.72
C GLY A 53 0.08 23.22 -1.64
N MET A 54 -0.15 23.84 -2.80
CA MET A 54 -0.99 25.05 -2.87
C MET A 54 -2.46 24.83 -2.51
N CYS A 55 -2.92 23.57 -2.46
CA CYS A 55 -4.28 23.21 -2.09
C CYS A 55 -4.42 22.80 -0.62
N GLU A 56 -3.38 22.95 0.21
CA GLU A 56 -3.49 22.76 1.65
C GLU A 56 -4.56 23.68 2.26
N GLU A 57 -5.25 23.17 3.28
CA GLU A 57 -6.31 23.87 4.03
C GLU A 57 -7.56 24.27 3.22
N LEU A 58 -7.65 23.93 1.93
CA LEU A 58 -8.84 24.17 1.10
C LEU A 58 -9.85 23.02 1.18
N MET A 59 -11.13 23.34 1.14
CA MET A 59 -12.21 22.38 0.91
C MET A 59 -12.26 21.94 -0.55
N TYR A 60 -12.86 20.77 -0.83
CA TYR A 60 -12.94 20.26 -2.20
C TYR A 60 -13.74 21.19 -3.12
N GLU A 61 -14.78 21.83 -2.60
CA GLU A 61 -15.60 22.82 -3.29
C GLU A 61 -14.74 24.03 -3.71
N GLU A 62 -13.90 24.52 -2.80
CA GLU A 62 -12.99 25.66 -3.06
C GLU A 62 -11.92 25.29 -4.09
N ILE A 63 -11.40 24.06 -4.07
CA ILE A 63 -10.46 23.58 -5.09
C ILE A 63 -11.16 23.49 -6.45
N GLN A 64 -12.39 22.99 -6.48
CA GLN A 64 -13.17 22.87 -7.73
C GLN A 64 -13.48 24.25 -8.34
N GLU A 65 -13.78 25.25 -7.51
CA GLU A 65 -14.07 26.62 -7.96
C GLU A 65 -12.80 27.37 -8.39
N ASN A 66 -11.74 27.32 -7.58
CA ASN A 66 -10.53 28.12 -7.79
C ASN A 66 -9.53 27.44 -8.75
N TYR A 67 -9.52 26.11 -8.80
CA TYR A 67 -8.58 25.30 -9.60
C TYR A 67 -9.30 24.16 -10.36
N PRO A 68 -10.30 24.47 -11.20
CA PRO A 68 -11.13 23.45 -11.87
C PRO A 68 -10.33 22.49 -12.75
N LEU A 69 -9.26 22.98 -13.39
CA LEU A 69 -8.38 22.14 -14.20
C LEU A 69 -7.61 21.12 -13.35
N GLU A 70 -7.02 21.57 -12.25
CA GLU A 70 -6.29 20.71 -11.32
C GLU A 70 -7.22 19.65 -10.69
N PHE A 71 -8.44 20.06 -10.31
CA PHE A 71 -9.46 19.16 -9.79
C PHE A 71 -9.81 18.06 -10.81
N ALA A 72 -10.03 18.43 -12.08
CA ALA A 72 -10.33 17.48 -13.14
C ALA A 72 -9.15 16.56 -13.49
N LEU A 73 -7.92 17.07 -13.51
CA LEU A 73 -6.71 16.27 -13.76
C LEU A 73 -6.49 15.24 -12.65
N ARG A 74 -6.72 15.63 -11.39
CA ARG A 74 -6.66 14.72 -10.24
C ARG A 74 -7.71 13.62 -10.32
N ASP A 75 -8.91 13.93 -10.79
CA ASP A 75 -9.97 12.92 -10.94
C ASP A 75 -9.70 11.94 -12.09
N GLN A 76 -8.92 12.33 -13.10
CA GLN A 76 -8.53 11.47 -14.23
C GLN A 76 -7.48 10.43 -13.87
N ASP A 77 -6.45 10.82 -13.10
CA ASP A 77 -5.39 9.92 -12.63
C ASP A 77 -4.97 10.32 -11.21
N LYS A 78 -5.79 9.93 -10.23
CA LYS A 78 -5.56 10.28 -8.82
C LYS A 78 -4.27 9.69 -8.26
N TYR A 79 -3.75 8.62 -8.85
CA TYR A 79 -2.52 7.99 -8.39
C TYR A 79 -1.29 8.82 -8.79
N ARG A 80 -1.20 9.23 -10.06
CA ARG A 80 -0.03 9.96 -10.60
C ARG A 80 -0.15 11.47 -10.53
N TYR A 81 -1.35 12.01 -10.38
CA TYR A 81 -1.54 13.44 -10.24
C TYR A 81 -0.77 13.95 -9.01
N ARG A 82 0.13 14.91 -9.24
CA ARG A 82 0.90 15.59 -8.20
C ARG A 82 0.32 16.97 -7.98
N TYR A 83 -0.04 17.28 -6.73
CA TYR A 83 -0.46 18.64 -6.39
C TYR A 83 0.66 19.65 -6.71
N PRO A 84 0.33 20.86 -7.21
CA PRO A 84 1.32 21.90 -7.40
C PRO A 84 2.05 22.23 -6.09
N LYS A 85 3.38 22.05 -6.08
CA LYS A 85 4.25 22.15 -4.88
C LYS A 85 3.92 21.14 -3.77
N GLY A 86 3.23 20.07 -4.08
CA GLY A 86 2.89 18.99 -3.16
C GLY A 86 3.28 17.62 -3.72
N GLU A 87 2.56 16.59 -3.29
CA GLU A 87 2.82 15.18 -3.58
C GLU A 87 1.72 14.54 -4.43
N SER A 88 2.06 13.42 -5.07
CA SER A 88 1.13 12.43 -5.62
C SER A 88 1.05 11.20 -4.72
N TYR A 89 0.10 10.28 -4.98
CA TYR A 89 0.13 8.98 -4.30
C TYR A 89 1.38 8.16 -4.69
N GLU A 90 1.90 8.33 -5.91
CA GLU A 90 3.16 7.71 -6.35
C GLU A 90 4.36 8.18 -5.50
N ASP A 91 4.46 9.50 -5.23
CA ASP A 91 5.49 10.05 -4.32
C ASP A 91 5.33 9.51 -2.90
N LEU A 92 4.08 9.43 -2.43
CA LEU A 92 3.77 8.94 -1.09
C LEU A 92 4.16 7.46 -0.93
N VAL A 93 3.96 6.62 -1.95
CA VAL A 93 4.40 5.22 -1.94
C VAL A 93 5.92 5.13 -1.77
N GLN A 94 6.69 5.89 -2.56
CA GLN A 94 8.16 5.92 -2.46
C GLN A 94 8.61 6.40 -1.06
N ARG A 95 7.94 7.43 -0.52
CA ARG A 95 8.21 7.94 0.83
C ARG A 95 7.95 6.92 1.94
N LEU A 96 6.99 6.01 1.74
CA LEU A 96 6.59 5.00 2.71
C LEU A 96 7.37 3.69 2.62
N GLU A 97 8.25 3.50 1.62
CA GLU A 97 9.11 2.30 1.51
C GLU A 97 9.85 1.97 2.82
N PRO A 98 10.51 2.92 3.52
CA PRO A 98 11.20 2.61 4.78
C PRO A 98 10.25 2.18 5.91
N VAL A 99 9.01 2.68 5.91
CA VAL A 99 7.99 2.27 6.90
C VAL A 99 7.55 0.85 6.63
N ILE A 100 7.31 0.50 5.36
CA ILE A 100 6.90 -0.84 4.96
C ILE A 100 7.97 -1.86 5.35
N MET A 101 9.24 -1.58 5.04
CA MET A 101 10.35 -2.43 5.42
C MET A 101 10.44 -2.65 6.93
N GLU A 102 10.21 -1.61 7.72
CA GLU A 102 10.23 -1.75 9.18
C GLU A 102 8.99 -2.51 9.69
N LEU A 103 7.80 -2.31 9.10
CA LEU A 103 6.60 -3.10 9.45
C LEU A 103 6.81 -4.60 9.22
N GLU A 104 7.51 -4.99 8.15
CA GLU A 104 7.85 -6.41 7.90
C GLU A 104 8.80 -7.00 8.95
N ARG A 105 9.59 -6.17 9.63
CA ARG A 105 10.57 -6.59 10.65
C ARG A 105 9.99 -6.64 12.06
N GLN A 106 8.84 -6.02 12.29
CA GLN A 106 8.21 -5.92 13.59
C GLN A 106 7.07 -6.92 13.75
N GLU A 107 6.79 -7.31 14.98
CA GLU A 107 5.65 -8.19 15.29
C GLU A 107 4.38 -7.36 15.52
N ASN A 108 4.26 -6.71 16.69
CA ASN A 108 3.06 -5.97 17.08
C ASN A 108 3.26 -4.47 16.92
N VAL A 109 2.61 -3.86 15.92
CA VAL A 109 2.72 -2.41 15.65
C VAL A 109 1.33 -1.79 15.50
N LEU A 110 1.10 -0.69 16.21
CA LEU A 110 -0.01 0.23 15.98
C LEU A 110 0.52 1.46 15.25
N VAL A 111 0.03 1.70 14.03
CA VAL A 111 0.34 2.91 13.27
C VAL A 111 -0.85 3.85 13.33
N VAL A 112 -0.67 5.01 13.96
CA VAL A 112 -1.63 6.11 14.00
C VAL A 112 -1.26 7.13 12.93
N CYS A 113 -2.01 7.14 11.82
CA CYS A 113 -1.65 7.90 10.62
C CYS A 113 -2.83 8.67 10.03
N HIS A 114 -2.91 8.72 8.70
CA HIS A 114 -3.81 9.60 7.95
C HIS A 114 -4.42 8.87 6.77
N GLN A 115 -5.36 9.50 6.07
CA GLN A 115 -6.16 8.79 5.08
C GLN A 115 -5.32 8.34 3.88
N ALA A 116 -4.50 9.22 3.27
CA ALA A 116 -3.71 8.81 2.10
C ALA A 116 -2.60 7.83 2.49
N VAL A 117 -1.94 8.08 3.63
CA VAL A 117 -0.91 7.18 4.19
C VAL A 117 -1.48 5.77 4.45
N MET A 118 -2.62 5.69 5.15
CA MET A 118 -3.28 4.43 5.47
C MET A 118 -3.72 3.67 4.22
N ARG A 119 -4.19 4.39 3.18
CA ARG A 119 -4.49 3.78 1.87
C ARG A 119 -3.27 3.11 1.25
N CYS A 120 -2.11 3.77 1.25
CA CYS A 120 -0.87 3.20 0.73
C CYS A 120 -0.44 1.96 1.52
N LEU A 121 -0.48 2.03 2.85
CA LEU A 121 -0.13 0.88 3.70
C LEU A 121 -1.08 -0.30 3.49
N LEU A 122 -2.40 -0.06 3.44
CA LEU A 122 -3.40 -1.10 3.15
C LEU A 122 -3.21 -1.69 1.76
N ALA A 123 -2.93 -0.86 0.76
CA ALA A 123 -2.74 -1.34 -0.59
C ALA A 123 -1.56 -2.29 -0.70
N TYR A 124 -0.48 -2.02 0.03
CA TYR A 124 0.66 -2.93 0.14
C TYR A 124 0.26 -4.28 0.77
N PHE A 125 -0.34 -4.28 1.96
CA PHE A 125 -0.69 -5.53 2.66
C PHE A 125 -1.80 -6.35 1.99
N LEU A 126 -2.63 -5.71 1.18
CA LEU A 126 -3.79 -6.33 0.52
C LEU A 126 -3.60 -6.52 -1.00
N ASP A 127 -2.38 -6.31 -1.49
CA ASP A 127 -2.00 -6.44 -2.89
C ASP A 127 -2.97 -5.69 -3.83
N LYS A 128 -3.23 -4.41 -3.50
CA LYS A 128 -4.13 -3.54 -4.27
C LYS A 128 -3.37 -2.77 -5.32
N SER A 129 -4.00 -2.66 -6.49
CA SER A 129 -3.40 -1.95 -7.62
C SER A 129 -3.28 -0.45 -7.35
N ALA A 130 -2.39 0.21 -8.10
CA ALA A 130 -2.23 1.66 -8.09
C ALA A 130 -3.54 2.41 -8.42
N ASP A 131 -4.42 1.80 -9.22
CA ASP A 131 -5.73 2.38 -9.56
C ASP A 131 -6.71 2.33 -8.37
N GLU A 132 -6.72 1.22 -7.62
CA GLU A 132 -7.60 1.04 -6.45
C GLU A 132 -7.13 1.81 -5.21
N MET A 133 -5.81 1.89 -4.99
CA MET A 133 -5.18 2.41 -3.78
C MET A 133 -5.75 3.79 -3.33
N PRO A 134 -5.82 4.83 -4.19
CA PRO A 134 -6.33 6.15 -3.79
C PRO A 134 -7.79 6.18 -3.39
N TYR A 135 -8.52 5.08 -3.58
CA TYR A 135 -9.95 4.92 -3.31
C TYR A 135 -10.24 3.82 -2.28
N LEU A 136 -9.22 3.27 -1.61
CA LEU A 136 -9.47 2.39 -0.46
C LEU A 136 -10.20 3.16 0.66
N LYS A 137 -11.11 2.46 1.35
CA LYS A 137 -11.92 3.03 2.43
C LYS A 137 -11.17 2.90 3.76
N CYS A 138 -10.73 4.05 4.27
CA CYS A 138 -10.12 4.19 5.59
C CYS A 138 -11.00 5.13 6.42
N PRO A 139 -12.12 4.63 7.01
CA PRO A 139 -13.03 5.47 7.78
C PRO A 139 -12.37 5.95 9.08
N LEU A 140 -12.72 7.16 9.51
CA LEU A 140 -12.28 7.66 10.81
C LEU A 140 -12.81 6.79 11.95
N HIS A 141 -12.10 6.85 13.08
CA HIS A 141 -12.47 6.18 14.33
C HIS A 141 -12.66 4.65 14.24
N THR A 142 -11.99 4.03 13.27
CA THR A 142 -12.06 2.59 12.99
C THR A 142 -10.64 2.03 12.95
N VAL A 143 -10.39 0.99 13.73
CA VAL A 143 -9.12 0.27 13.72
C VAL A 143 -9.19 -0.81 12.65
N LEU A 144 -8.23 -0.83 11.73
CA LEU A 144 -8.05 -1.93 10.80
C LEU A 144 -6.94 -2.83 11.33
N LYS A 145 -7.33 -4.01 11.80
CA LYS A 145 -6.41 -5.04 12.28
C LYS A 145 -6.03 -5.95 11.12
N LEU A 146 -4.75 -5.97 10.82
CA LEU A 146 -4.12 -6.77 9.78
C LEU A 146 -3.47 -7.99 10.43
N THR A 147 -3.76 -9.17 9.90
CA THR A 147 -3.14 -10.44 10.32
C THR A 147 -2.56 -11.13 9.09
N PRO A 148 -1.24 -11.10 8.90
CA PRO A 148 -0.56 -11.83 7.82
C PRO A 148 -0.88 -13.32 7.89
N VAL A 149 -1.10 -13.91 6.73
CA VAL A 149 -1.31 -15.35 6.54
C VAL A 149 -0.47 -15.82 5.35
N ALA A 150 -0.29 -17.13 5.17
CA ALA A 150 0.64 -17.69 4.18
C ALA A 150 0.47 -17.14 2.74
N TYR A 151 -0.74 -16.75 2.34
CA TYR A 151 -1.06 -16.23 1.01
C TYR A 151 -1.85 -14.92 1.06
N GLY A 152 -1.45 -13.99 1.93
CA GLY A 152 -2.02 -12.64 1.96
C GLY A 152 -2.18 -12.08 3.37
N CYS A 153 -3.18 -11.22 3.56
CA CYS A 153 -3.43 -10.58 4.84
C CYS A 153 -4.93 -10.53 5.13
N LYS A 154 -5.33 -10.99 6.32
CA LYS A 154 -6.71 -10.85 6.81
C LYS A 154 -6.90 -9.45 7.38
N VAL A 155 -8.00 -8.80 7.02
CA VAL A 155 -8.41 -7.50 7.58
C VAL A 155 -9.64 -7.66 8.44
N GLU A 156 -9.57 -7.14 9.66
CA GLU A 156 -10.72 -6.98 10.55
C GLU A 156 -10.94 -5.48 10.79
N SER A 157 -12.13 -4.99 10.49
CA SER A 157 -12.52 -3.60 10.72
C SER A 157 -13.27 -3.49 12.04
N ILE A 158 -12.76 -2.68 12.96
CA ILE A 158 -13.25 -2.56 14.32
C ILE A 158 -13.60 -1.08 14.57
N SER A 159 -14.89 -0.76 14.49
CA SER A 159 -15.37 0.59 14.85
C SER A 159 -15.42 0.74 16.37
N LEU A 160 -14.90 1.85 16.89
CA LEU A 160 -14.90 2.14 18.32
C LEU A 160 -16.14 2.91 18.79
N ASN A 161 -17.20 2.95 17.98
CA ASN A 161 -18.49 3.58 18.28
C ASN A 161 -18.37 5.06 18.70
N VAL A 162 -17.46 5.80 18.07
CA VAL A 162 -17.36 7.26 18.20
C VAL A 162 -17.68 7.85 16.84
N GLU A 163 -18.72 8.69 16.77
CA GLU A 163 -19.13 9.32 15.51
C GLU A 163 -18.02 10.18 14.91
N ALA A 164 -17.94 10.18 13.58
CA ALA A 164 -17.03 11.00 12.80
C ALA A 164 -17.67 11.38 11.47
N VAL A 165 -17.20 12.50 10.91
CA VAL A 165 -17.51 12.87 9.53
C VAL A 165 -16.93 11.85 8.55
N ASN A 166 -17.63 11.63 7.44
CA ASN A 166 -17.08 10.85 6.33
C ASN A 166 -16.19 11.74 5.47
N THR A 167 -14.92 11.38 5.33
CA THR A 167 -13.94 12.08 4.48
C THR A 167 -13.67 11.34 3.17
N HIS A 168 -14.38 10.24 2.91
CA HIS A 168 -14.24 9.47 1.68
C HIS A 168 -14.98 10.17 0.54
N ARG A 169 -14.27 10.42 -0.57
CA ARG A 169 -14.85 10.84 -1.85
C ARG A 169 -14.66 9.70 -2.85
N ASP A 170 -15.78 9.18 -3.34
CA ASP A 170 -15.81 8.11 -4.33
C ASP A 170 -15.17 8.56 -5.66
N ARG A 171 -14.80 7.58 -6.49
CA ARG A 171 -14.34 7.84 -7.84
C ARG A 171 -15.51 8.45 -8.64
N PRO A 172 -15.33 9.59 -9.34
CA PRO A 172 -16.37 10.11 -10.22
C PRO A 172 -16.72 9.10 -11.31
N GLU A 173 -18.02 8.93 -11.60
CA GLU A 173 -18.47 8.12 -12.72
C GLU A 173 -18.07 8.80 -14.04
N GLU A 174 -17.29 8.09 -14.86
CA GLU A 174 -16.74 8.52 -16.17
C GLU A 174 -16.22 9.96 -16.26
N VAL A 175 -14.94 10.17 -15.95
CA VAL A 175 -14.24 11.30 -16.56
C VAL A 175 -14.06 10.96 -18.05
N LYS A 176 -14.98 11.42 -18.90
CA LYS A 176 -14.79 11.36 -20.36
C LYS A 176 -13.39 11.87 -20.64
N ARG A 177 -12.51 10.98 -21.14
CA ARG A 177 -11.19 11.39 -21.64
C ARG A 177 -11.45 12.40 -22.74
N GLY A 178 -11.41 13.69 -22.39
CA GLY A 178 -11.55 14.76 -23.36
C GLY A 178 -10.46 14.61 -24.43
N PRO A 179 -10.65 15.18 -25.63
CA PRO A 179 -9.59 15.18 -26.64
C PRO A 179 -8.32 15.71 -25.99
N GLY A 180 -7.26 14.89 -25.99
CA GLY A 180 -6.05 15.15 -25.24
C GLY A 180 -5.55 16.58 -25.47
N ILE A 181 -5.59 17.40 -24.43
CA ILE A 181 -4.98 18.72 -24.48
C ILE A 181 -3.47 18.47 -24.57
N LEU A 182 -2.91 18.64 -25.76
CA LEU A 182 -1.47 18.66 -26.00
C LEU A 182 -0.87 19.87 -25.28
N ILE A 183 -0.61 19.75 -23.98
CA ILE A 183 0.19 20.76 -23.28
C ILE A 183 1.66 20.46 -23.59
N ARG A 184 2.25 21.35 -24.38
CA ARG A 184 3.67 21.39 -24.73
C ARG A 184 4.49 21.51 -23.43
N ARG A 185 5.11 20.42 -22.99
CA ARG A 185 6.08 20.45 -21.88
C ARG A 185 7.24 21.34 -22.32
N ASN A 186 7.46 22.47 -21.67
CA ASN A 186 8.73 23.18 -21.74
C ASN A 186 9.77 22.37 -20.98
N SER A 187 10.36 21.39 -21.66
CA SER A 187 11.49 20.60 -21.19
C SER A 187 12.79 21.33 -21.53
N VAL A 188 13.51 21.80 -20.52
CA VAL A 188 14.95 22.03 -20.66
C VAL A 188 15.63 20.75 -20.14
N THR A 189 15.98 19.85 -21.05
CA THR A 189 16.91 18.76 -20.77
C THR A 189 17.65 18.43 -22.08
N PRO A 190 19.00 18.28 -22.08
CA PRO A 190 19.77 18.19 -23.32
C PRO A 190 19.60 16.82 -23.99
N LEU A 191 19.48 16.85 -25.33
CA LEU A 191 19.37 15.70 -26.21
C LEU A 191 20.66 14.87 -26.22
N THR A 192 20.54 13.58 -25.91
CA THR A 192 21.45 12.53 -26.42
C THR A 192 20.59 11.44 -27.08
N SER A 193 20.78 11.25 -28.39
CA SER A 193 20.12 10.28 -29.29
C SER A 193 20.87 8.93 -29.34
N PRO A 194 20.45 7.92 -30.15
CA PRO A 194 19.16 7.23 -30.21
C PRO A 194 19.29 5.69 -30.06
N GLU A 195 18.18 5.03 -29.74
CA GLU A 195 18.04 3.56 -29.66
C GLU A 195 18.17 2.86 -31.03
N SER A 196 18.75 1.65 -31.05
CA SER A 196 18.76 0.76 -32.20
C SER A 196 17.66 -0.32 -32.10
N HIS A 197 16.79 -0.32 -33.11
CA HIS A 197 15.74 -1.31 -33.31
C HIS A 197 16.31 -2.71 -33.59
N ILE A 198 15.98 -3.70 -32.75
CA ILE A 198 16.01 -5.12 -33.13
C ILE A 198 14.74 -5.80 -32.61
N LYS A 199 13.85 -6.18 -33.54
CA LYS A 199 12.66 -7.02 -33.31
C LYS A 199 13.09 -8.46 -33.05
N LYS A 200 12.57 -9.10 -31.99
CA LYS A 200 12.64 -10.57 -31.80
C LYS A 200 11.34 -11.23 -32.29
N PRO A 201 11.39 -12.33 -33.07
CA PRO A 201 10.19 -13.06 -33.46
C PRO A 201 9.82 -14.15 -32.44
N ARG A 202 8.52 -14.47 -32.40
CA ARG A 202 7.82 -15.44 -31.56
C ARG A 202 7.71 -16.77 -32.33
N ILE A 203 7.89 -17.92 -31.67
CA ILE A 203 7.69 -19.26 -32.28
C ILE A 203 6.56 -19.97 -31.52
N GLU A 204 5.62 -20.53 -32.29
CA GLU A 204 4.45 -21.31 -31.89
C GLU A 204 4.77 -22.82 -31.82
N GLU A 205 3.93 -23.52 -31.05
CA GLU A 205 3.88 -24.97 -30.76
C GLU A 205 3.79 -25.87 -31.99
N LEU A 206 4.34 -27.10 -31.89
CA LEU A 206 3.87 -28.26 -32.66
C LEU A 206 4.00 -29.57 -31.87
N ASP A 207 2.93 -30.36 -31.97
CA ASP A 207 2.64 -31.67 -31.39
C ASP A 207 3.45 -32.88 -31.96
N GLU A 208 3.26 -34.01 -31.29
CA GLU A 208 3.86 -35.36 -31.24
C GLU A 208 4.01 -36.31 -32.49
N VAL A 209 5.14 -37.08 -32.49
CA VAL A 209 5.33 -38.60 -32.63
C VAL A 209 5.18 -39.30 -34.02
N PRO A 210 5.78 -40.51 -34.38
CA PRO A 210 6.51 -41.58 -33.63
C PRO A 210 7.84 -42.21 -34.19
N ILE A 211 8.63 -42.77 -33.25
CA ILE A 211 9.37 -44.09 -33.15
C ILE A 211 10.06 -44.76 -34.37
N GLN A 212 11.38 -45.09 -34.24
CA GLN A 212 11.97 -46.39 -34.66
C GLN A 212 13.36 -46.73 -34.04
N GLU A 213 13.39 -47.83 -33.27
CA GLU A 213 14.39 -48.89 -32.96
C GLU A 213 15.87 -48.66 -32.50
N LEU A 214 16.24 -49.48 -31.49
CA LEU A 214 17.52 -49.80 -30.80
C LEU A 214 18.40 -50.80 -31.63
N PRO A 215 19.60 -51.35 -31.22
CA PRO A 215 20.21 -51.46 -29.87
C PRO A 215 21.78 -51.43 -29.74
N ASN A 216 22.26 -51.43 -28.47
CA ASN A 216 23.20 -52.39 -27.83
C ASN A 216 24.40 -51.85 -27.01
N SER A 217 24.40 -52.27 -25.73
CA SER A 217 25.53 -52.61 -24.82
C SER A 217 26.37 -51.44 -24.24
N VAL A 218 26.83 -51.39 -22.98
CA VAL A 218 27.07 -52.38 -21.91
C VAL A 218 27.20 -51.66 -20.54
N ALA A 219 26.77 -52.34 -19.47
CA ALA A 219 27.30 -52.34 -18.07
C ALA A 219 27.38 -51.02 -17.26
N SER A 220 27.20 -50.94 -15.93
CA SER A 220 26.70 -51.79 -14.85
C SER A 220 26.71 -50.96 -13.55
N LEU A 221 25.69 -51.15 -12.70
CA LEU A 221 25.67 -51.09 -11.23
C LEU A 221 25.94 -49.76 -10.49
N ALA A 222 24.89 -49.25 -9.81
CA ALA A 222 24.84 -49.24 -8.33
C ALA A 222 23.40 -48.95 -7.85
N LEU A 223 22.81 -49.96 -7.18
CA LEU A 223 21.61 -49.86 -6.38
C LEU A 223 21.99 -49.41 -4.96
N CYS A 224 21.27 -48.43 -4.40
CA CYS A 224 20.96 -48.44 -2.98
C CYS A 224 19.62 -47.74 -2.73
N SER A 225 18.64 -48.56 -2.35
CA SER A 225 17.33 -48.18 -1.83
C SER A 225 17.44 -47.68 -0.39
N SER A 226 16.66 -46.66 0.00
CA SER A 226 15.72 -46.74 1.14
C SER A 226 14.95 -45.42 1.29
N GLN A 227 13.67 -45.58 1.61
CA GLN A 227 12.64 -44.58 1.82
C GLN A 227 12.99 -43.59 2.93
N HIS A 228 12.60 -42.30 2.79
CA HIS A 228 12.30 -41.44 3.93
C HIS A 228 11.32 -40.30 3.56
N ILE A 229 10.11 -40.40 4.11
CA ILE A 229 9.24 -39.40 4.77
C ILE A 229 9.07 -38.02 4.10
N PRO A 230 7.82 -37.54 3.86
CA PRO A 230 7.57 -36.16 3.43
C PRO A 230 7.89 -35.18 4.57
N LEU A 231 8.82 -34.26 4.31
CA LEU A 231 9.13 -33.16 5.21
C LEU A 231 7.93 -32.20 5.23
N ALA A 232 7.14 -32.26 6.30
CA ALA A 232 6.24 -31.18 6.67
C ALA A 232 7.11 -29.96 7.01
N LEU A 233 7.21 -29.01 6.08
CA LEU A 233 7.76 -27.69 6.36
C LEU A 233 6.72 -26.93 7.18
N SER A 234 6.83 -27.06 8.50
CA SER A 234 6.31 -26.07 9.44
C SER A 234 7.00 -24.74 9.14
N GLY A 235 6.33 -23.89 8.36
CA GLY A 235 6.76 -22.51 8.15
C GLY A 235 6.71 -21.73 9.46
N PRO A 236 7.58 -20.73 9.66
CA PRO A 236 7.56 -19.87 10.84
C PRO A 236 6.20 -19.16 10.98
N HIS A 237 5.58 -19.34 12.15
CA HIS A 237 4.40 -18.60 12.56
C HIS A 237 4.78 -17.13 12.81
N TRP A 238 4.79 -16.30 11.76
CA TRP A 238 4.88 -14.85 11.90
C TRP A 238 3.51 -14.31 12.35
N LEU A 239 3.22 -14.34 13.64
CA LEU A 239 2.03 -13.72 14.22
C LEU A 239 2.31 -12.26 14.59
N GLY A 240 2.80 -11.48 13.64
CA GLY A 240 2.81 -10.02 13.74
C GLY A 240 1.42 -9.47 13.47
N LYS A 241 0.92 -8.55 14.30
CA LYS A 241 -0.34 -7.84 14.08
C LYS A 241 -0.03 -6.37 13.83
N VAL A 242 -0.41 -5.89 12.66
CA VAL A 242 -0.39 -4.46 12.35
C VAL A 242 -1.79 -3.91 12.55
N CYS A 243 -1.94 -2.93 13.44
CA CYS A 243 -3.16 -2.15 13.57
C CYS A 243 -2.96 -0.79 12.90
N LEU A 244 -3.85 -0.42 11.99
CA LEU A 244 -3.86 0.90 11.37
C LEU A 244 -5.05 1.70 11.88
N THR A 245 -4.83 2.96 12.26
CA THR A 245 -5.89 3.87 12.69
C THR A 245 -5.60 5.33 12.40
#